data_AF-W2VQ58-F1
#
_entry.id   AF-W2VQ58-F1
#
_cell.length_a   1.000
_cell.length_b   1.000
_cell.length_c   1.000
_cell.angle_alpha   90.00
_cell.angle_beta   90.00
_cell.angle_gamma   90.00
#
_symmetry.space_group_name_H-M   'P 1'
#
loop_
_entity.id
_entity.type
_entity.pdbx_description
1 polymer ?
#
loop_
_entity_poly.entity_id
_entity_poly.type
_entity_poly.pdbx_seq_one_letter_code
_entity_poly.pdbx_strand_id
1 'polypeptide(L)'
;MQLKGNDVLVQMDITCGIAMQTKAQKLIVERWGETLAMDFTHGTNSLGYHLGSLLVTTATGRGFPVLDFNCRDQQAVTISAILTYFKEKNPGWRNIVSVVIDKDFVE
;
A
#
# COMPACT_ATOMS: atom_id res chain seq x y z
N MET A 1 -5.09 -5.39 -19.15
CA MET A 1 -5.12 -6.87 -19.14
C MET A 1 -4.87 -7.33 -17.71
N GLN A 2 -5.85 -7.91 -17.03
CA GLN A 2 -5.67 -8.42 -15.66
C GLN A 2 -4.95 -9.77 -15.73
N LEU A 3 -3.73 -9.83 -15.19
CA LEU A 3 -2.95 -11.07 -15.12
C LEU A 3 -3.38 -11.87 -13.88
N LYS A 4 -3.48 -13.20 -14.02
CA LYS A 4 -3.94 -14.09 -12.96
C LYS A 4 -3.10 -13.93 -11.68
N GLY A 5 -3.77 -13.62 -10.56
CA GLY A 5 -3.15 -13.45 -9.24
C GLY A 5 -2.74 -12.03 -8.88
N ASN A 6 -2.85 -11.07 -9.81
CA ASN A 6 -2.78 -9.64 -9.50
C ASN A 6 -4.17 -9.15 -9.08
N ASP A 7 -4.22 -8.24 -8.11
CA ASP A 7 -5.46 -7.60 -7.68
C ASP A 7 -5.38 -6.08 -7.87
N VAL A 8 -6.56 -5.47 -8.05
CA VAL A 8 -6.74 -4.03 -8.08
C VAL A 8 -7.94 -3.68 -7.21
N LEU A 9 -7.82 -2.64 -6.39
CA LEU A 9 -8.94 -1.97 -5.73
C LEU A 9 -9.19 -0.65 -6.46
N VAL A 10 -10.45 -0.39 -6.77
CA VAL A 10 -10.92 0.92 -7.22
C VAL A 10 -12.00 1.37 -6.24
N GLN A 11 -11.73 2.44 -5.50
CA GLN A 11 -12.71 3.02 -4.57
C GLN A 11 -13.54 4.08 -5.32
N MET A 12 -14.81 3.78 -5.58
CA MET A 12 -15.70 4.63 -6.38
C MET A 12 -16.81 5.26 -5.55
N ASP A 13 -16.70 6.58 -5.38
CA ASP A 13 -17.82 7.53 -5.18
C ASP A 13 -17.44 8.88 -5.82
N ILE A 14 -16.18 9.27 -5.71
CA ILE A 14 -15.36 10.08 -6.62
C ILE A 14 -13.98 9.46 -6.46
N THR A 15 -13.29 8.96 -7.50
CA THR A 15 -12.11 8.07 -7.36
C THR A 15 -11.07 8.60 -6.37
N CYS A 16 -11.18 8.21 -5.09
CA CYS A 16 -10.30 8.74 -4.04
C CYS A 16 -9.01 7.92 -3.98
N GLY A 17 -9.02 6.69 -4.51
CA GLY A 17 -7.79 5.98 -4.78
C GLY A 17 -7.90 4.73 -5.63
N ILE A 18 -6.77 4.33 -6.19
CA ILE A 18 -6.56 3.07 -6.91
C ILE A 18 -5.39 2.38 -6.23
N ALA A 19 -5.57 1.15 -5.77
CA ALA A 19 -4.49 0.32 -5.24
C ALA A 19 -4.25 -0.88 -6.16
N MET A 20 -2.99 -1.20 -6.40
CA MET A 20 -2.57 -2.28 -7.28
C MET A 20 -1.56 -3.17 -6.56
N GLN A 21 -1.78 -4.47 -6.64
CA GLN A 21 -0.87 -5.45 -6.08
C GLN A 21 -0.60 -6.59 -7.05
N THR A 22 0.68 -6.83 -7.32
CA THR A 22 1.12 -7.97 -8.14
C THR A 22 1.19 -9.26 -7.34
N LYS A 23 1.12 -10.39 -8.02
CA LYS A 23 1.37 -11.71 -7.42
C LYS A 23 2.77 -11.80 -6.78
N ALA A 24 3.78 -11.20 -7.40
CA ALA A 24 5.13 -11.18 -6.87
C ALA A 24 5.20 -10.44 -5.53
N GLN A 25 4.53 -9.29 -5.42
CA GLN A 25 4.44 -8.51 -4.18
C GLN A 25 3.77 -9.30 -3.04
N LYS A 26 2.74 -10.10 -3.32
CA LYS A 26 2.12 -10.96 -2.30
C LYS A 26 3.08 -12.03 -1.76
N LEU A 27 3.88 -12.63 -2.64
CA LEU A 27 4.90 -13.60 -2.23
C LEU A 27 5.99 -12.98 -1.36
N ILE A 28 6.27 -11.68 -1.53
CA ILE A 28 7.19 -10.91 -0.68
C ILE A 28 6.59 -10.78 0.73
N VAL A 29 5.30 -10.44 0.85
CA VAL A 29 4.61 -10.33 2.16
C VAL A 29 4.54 -11.67 2.92
N GLU A 30 4.43 -12.79 2.21
CA GLU A 30 4.44 -14.12 2.84
C GLU A 30 5.82 -14.49 3.43
N ARG A 31 6.91 -13.93 2.86
CA ARG A 31 8.29 -14.28 3.24
C ARG A 31 8.92 -13.28 4.21
N TRP A 32 8.51 -12.02 4.11
CA TRP A 32 9.08 -10.89 4.85
C TRP A 32 7.95 -9.96 5.30
N GLY A 33 8.20 -9.14 6.32
CA GLY A 33 7.22 -8.17 6.80
C GLY A 33 7.00 -8.18 8.29
N GLU A 34 8.07 -8.19 9.10
CA GLU A 34 7.97 -7.83 10.52
C GLU A 34 7.65 -6.32 10.66
N THR A 35 8.13 -5.51 9.71
CA THR A 35 7.86 -4.08 9.63
C THR A 35 7.17 -3.74 8.31
N LEU A 36 6.05 -3.03 8.42
CA LEU A 36 5.34 -2.40 7.31
C LEU A 36 5.59 -0.89 7.35
N ALA A 37 6.22 -0.33 6.32
CA ALA A 37 6.34 1.11 6.16
C ALA A 37 5.28 1.61 5.17
N MET A 38 4.74 2.79 5.42
CA MET A 38 3.86 3.51 4.50
C MET A 38 4.59 4.78 4.06
N ASP A 39 4.83 4.90 2.76
CA ASP A 39 5.54 6.02 2.15
C ASP A 39 4.60 6.80 1.23
N PHE A 40 4.77 8.12 1.17
CA PHE A 40 4.00 9.01 0.31
C PHE A 40 4.92 9.93 -0.49
N THR A 41 4.71 9.95 -1.81
CA THR A 41 5.29 10.93 -2.71
C THR A 41 4.21 11.93 -3.13
N HIS A 42 4.40 13.19 -2.74
CA HIS A 42 3.52 14.30 -3.11
C HIS A 42 3.90 14.92 -4.47
N GLY A 43 2.97 15.63 -5.10
CA GLY A 43 3.23 16.39 -6.33
C GLY A 43 3.39 15.51 -7.59
N THR A 44 2.89 14.28 -7.58
CA THR A 44 3.11 13.30 -8.65
C THR A 44 2.30 13.59 -9.93
N ASN A 45 1.20 14.33 -9.84
CA ASN A 45 0.35 14.66 -10.99
C ASN A 45 -0.41 15.98 -10.78
N SER A 46 -0.92 16.53 -11.89
CA SER A 46 -1.68 17.79 -11.92
C SER A 46 -3.10 17.70 -11.31
N LEU A 47 -3.58 16.49 -11.00
CA LEU A 47 -4.90 16.26 -10.41
C LEU A 47 -4.85 16.18 -8.87
N GLY A 48 -3.65 16.32 -8.29
CA GLY A 48 -3.41 16.35 -6.86
C GLY A 48 -3.41 14.99 -6.17
N TYR A 49 -3.33 13.87 -6.89
CA TYR A 49 -3.19 12.56 -6.24
C TYR A 49 -1.76 12.38 -5.73
N HIS A 50 -1.65 11.81 -4.54
CA HIS A 50 -0.42 11.32 -3.94
C HIS A 50 -0.16 9.89 -4.42
N LEU A 51 1.08 9.59 -4.77
CA LEU A 51 1.52 8.21 -4.95
C LEU A 51 1.98 7.68 -3.60
N GLY A 52 1.31 6.65 -3.11
CA GLY A 52 1.66 5.97 -1.87
C GLY A 52 2.07 4.52 -2.12
N SER A 53 2.93 4.01 -1.23
CA SER A 53 3.34 2.61 -1.24
C SER A 53 3.37 2.05 0.17
N LEU A 54 2.97 0.79 0.31
CA LEU A 54 3.30 -0.02 1.48
C LEU A 54 4.57 -0.80 1.18
N LEU A 55 5.54 -0.77 2.09
CA LEU A 55 6.79 -1.48 1.97
C LEU A 55 6.96 -2.46 3.11
N VAL A 56 7.47 -3.66 2.83
CA VAL A 56 7.96 -4.56 3.87
C VAL A 56 9.48 -4.48 3.96
N THR A 57 10.00 -4.55 5.18
CA THR A 57 11.45 -4.62 5.38
C THR A 57 11.93 -6.06 5.31
N THR A 58 13.02 -6.29 4.56
CA THR A 58 13.68 -7.59 4.48
C THR A 58 14.77 -7.72 5.54
N ALA A 59 15.31 -8.92 5.74
CA ALA A 59 16.40 -9.18 6.69
C ALA A 59 17.67 -8.34 6.44
N THR A 60 17.82 -7.74 5.25
CA THR A 60 18.94 -6.84 4.90
C THR A 60 18.66 -5.37 5.21
N GLY A 61 17.52 -5.05 5.84
CA GLY A 61 17.08 -3.69 6.13
C GLY A 61 16.53 -2.93 4.91
N ARG A 62 16.44 -3.56 3.74
CA ARG A 62 15.89 -2.96 2.53
C ARG A 62 14.36 -3.06 2.52
N GLY A 63 13.70 -1.94 2.26
CA GLY A 63 12.27 -1.87 1.99
C GLY A 63 11.95 -2.34 0.58
N PHE A 64 10.95 -3.20 0.44
CA PHE A 64 10.40 -3.62 -0.85
C PHE A 64 8.93 -3.22 -0.93
N PRO A 65 8.49 -2.52 -2.00
CA PRO A 65 7.10 -2.15 -2.15
C PRO A 65 6.24 -3.40 -2.37
N VAL A 66 5.22 -3.56 -1.54
CA VAL A 66 4.27 -4.68 -1.55
C VAL A 66 2.85 -4.29 -1.91
N LEU A 67 2.55 -2.99 -1.96
CA LEU A 67 1.32 -2.44 -2.48
C LEU A 67 1.62 -1.03 -2.97
N ASP A 68 1.20 -0.70 -4.18
CA ASP A 68 1.32 0.66 -4.71
C ASP A 68 -0.09 1.21 -4.94
N PHE A 69 -0.30 2.48 -4.59
CA PHE A 69 -1.60 3.11 -4.71
C PHE A 69 -1.48 4.59 -5.04
N ASN A 70 -2.48 5.12 -5.75
CA ASN A 70 -2.69 6.55 -5.85
C ASN A 70 -3.88 6.91 -4.99
N CYS A 71 -3.79 7.99 -4.20
CA CYS A 71 -4.94 8.51 -3.46
C CYS A 71 -5.01 10.04 -3.48
N ARG A 72 -6.22 10.61 -3.38
CA ARG A 72 -6.49 12.06 -3.40
C ARG A 72 -6.16 12.75 -2.09
N ASP A 73 -6.32 12.02 -1.00
CA ASP A 73 -6.12 12.49 0.36
C ASP A 73 -5.56 11.36 1.21
N GLN A 74 -5.09 11.72 2.41
CA GLN A 74 -4.53 10.80 3.38
C GLN A 74 -5.45 10.67 4.61
N GLN A 75 -6.75 10.97 4.43
CA GLN A 75 -7.72 10.89 5.52
C GLN A 75 -7.86 9.46 6.04
N ALA A 76 -8.19 9.29 7.31
CA ALA A 76 -8.36 7.98 7.93
C ALA A 76 -9.28 7.05 7.13
N VAL A 77 -10.35 7.55 6.50
CA VAL A 77 -11.26 6.72 5.70
C VAL A 77 -10.55 6.10 4.50
N THR A 78 -9.77 6.90 3.75
CA THR A 78 -9.02 6.47 2.57
C THR A 78 -7.91 5.48 2.95
N ILE A 79 -7.13 5.82 3.97
CA ILE A 79 -6.05 4.96 4.46
C ILE A 79 -6.59 3.65 5.04
N SER A 80 -7.70 3.70 5.78
CA SER A 80 -8.35 2.50 6.33
C SER A 80 -8.84 1.57 5.23
N ALA A 81 -9.40 2.10 4.14
CA ALA A 81 -9.82 1.30 3.00
C ALA A 81 -8.62 0.59 2.32
N ILE A 82 -7.52 1.30 2.10
CA ILE A 82 -6.27 0.74 1.54
C ILE A 82 -5.71 -0.35 2.44
N LEU A 83 -5.61 -0.09 3.75
CA LEU A 83 -5.10 -1.05 4.72
C LEU A 83 -6.02 -2.27 4.87
N THR A 84 -7.33 -2.08 4.86
CA THR A 84 -8.29 -3.19 4.91
C THR A 84 -8.12 -4.10 3.71
N TYR A 85 -8.07 -3.51 2.52
CA TYR A 85 -7.80 -4.24 1.29
C TYR A 85 -6.47 -5.01 1.34
N PHE A 86 -5.40 -4.36 1.80
CA PHE A 86 -4.09 -5.03 1.96
C PHE A 86 -4.21 -6.27 2.87
N LYS A 87 -4.87 -6.14 4.02
CA LYS A 87 -5.04 -7.24 4.98
C LYS A 87 -5.88 -8.40 4.42
N GLU A 88 -6.95 -8.08 3.70
CA GLU A 88 -7.81 -9.09 3.05
C GLU A 88 -7.05 -9.89 1.98
N LYS A 89 -6.19 -9.22 1.22
CA LYS A 89 -5.41 -9.85 0.14
C LYS A 89 -4.14 -10.55 0.62
N ASN A 90 -3.68 -10.26 1.84
CA ASN A 90 -2.41 -10.76 2.37
C ASN A 90 -2.60 -11.36 3.78
N PRO A 91 -2.98 -12.64 3.91
CA PRO A 91 -3.11 -13.31 5.21
C PRO A 91 -1.84 -13.27 6.07
N GLY A 92 -0.67 -13.15 5.43
CA GLY A 92 0.64 -12.99 6.06
C GLY A 92 0.83 -11.67 6.81
N TRP A 93 -0.08 -10.68 6.66
CA TRP A 93 0.00 -9.42 7.40
C TRP A 93 0.03 -9.62 8.92
N ARG A 94 -0.48 -10.75 9.43
CA ARG A 94 -0.46 -11.10 10.86
C ARG A 94 0.95 -11.22 11.44
N ASN A 95 1.97 -11.35 10.60
CA ASN A 95 3.37 -11.39 11.01
C ASN A 95 3.99 -9.98 11.17
N ILE A 96 3.27 -8.93 10.76
CA ILE A 96 3.71 -7.54 10.93
C ILE A 96 3.57 -7.18 12.42
N VAL A 97 4.69 -6.81 13.04
CA VAL A 97 4.76 -6.40 14.45
C VAL A 97 4.98 -4.91 14.62
N SER A 98 5.41 -4.22 13.57
CA SER A 98 5.66 -2.77 13.60
C SER A 98 5.16 -2.10 12.32
N VAL A 99 4.63 -0.89 12.47
CA VAL A 99 4.22 -0.03 11.36
C VAL A 99 4.97 1.28 11.46
N VAL A 100 5.55 1.73 10.35
CA VAL A 100 6.22 3.02 10.21
C VAL A 100 5.43 3.84 9.20
N ILE A 101 5.18 5.10 9.51
CA ILE A 101 4.41 6.01 8.64
C ILE A 101 5.33 7.16 8.24
N ASP A 102 5.19 7.60 7.00
CA ASP A 102 5.93 8.74 6.46
C ASP A 102 5.80 9.98 7.36
N LYS A 103 6.89 10.73 7.47
CA LYS A 103 6.98 11.92 8.32
C LYS A 103 6.13 13.09 7.81
N ASP A 104 5.88 13.14 6.51
CA ASP A 104 5.10 14.17 5.82
C ASP A 104 3.66 13.70 5.60
N PHE A 105 3.22 12.66 6.32
CA PHE A 105 1.83 12.24 6.36
C PHE A 105 0.95 13.35 6.96
N VAL A 106 -0.08 13.77 6.22
CA VAL A 106 -1.02 14.83 6.61
C VAL A 106 -2.45 14.33 6.44
N GLU A 107 -3.11 14.03 7.55
CA GLU A 107 -4.53 13.64 7.61
C GLU A 107 -5.49 14.79 7.30
#